data_AF-A0A2N1U4N7-F1
#
_entry.id   AF-A0A2N1U4N7-F1
#
_cell.length_a   1.000
_cell.length_b   1.000
_cell.length_c   1.000
_cell.angle_alpha   90.00
_cell.angle_beta   90.00
_cell.angle_gamma   90.00
#
_symmetry.space_group_name_H-M   'P 1'
#
loop_
_entity.id
_entity.type
_entity.pdbx_description
1 polymer ?
#
loop_
_entity_poly.entity_id
_entity_poly.type
_entity_poly.pdbx_seq_one_letter_code
_entity_poly.pdbx_strand_id
1 'polypeptide(L)'
;MNHLSRMSILLSLAAIVFAPLLIGCGGGGGGSNTDPAAMVPTLCAGTITYQDSGEQNILFAAVKGAGSGVSGWVEDQNGKKIAVLSYVSAANAQEVTLTSANYALAAGKYTLHYTVNTETFSISRELNWGAALPRFQTVPAPPTVSNNIISVGPVDVNSGTASYYLRIYSGISSGYLYSESAPIPGGVLSEYLPATDNQFSIMVVADVVENSQTVATARYLFTAASYN
;
A
#
# COMPACT_ATOMS: atom_id res chain seq x y z
N MET A 1 64.43 -24.17 38.77
CA MET A 1 64.09 -22.79 39.21
C MET A 1 62.93 -22.30 38.37
N ASN A 2 61.76 -22.15 39.02
CA ASN A 2 60.56 -21.33 38.76
C ASN A 2 59.98 -21.29 37.33
N HIS A 3 58.85 -21.96 37.05
CA HIS A 3 57.45 -21.57 37.30
C HIS A 3 56.89 -20.45 36.38
N LEU A 4 55.86 -20.83 35.61
CA LEU A 4 54.56 -20.17 35.38
C LEU A 4 54.57 -18.68 35.04
N SER A 5 53.92 -18.26 33.95
CA SER A 5 52.55 -17.69 33.92
C SER A 5 52.65 -16.40 33.10
N ARG A 6 51.71 -15.86 32.33
CA ARG A 6 50.32 -16.10 31.88
C ARG A 6 50.08 -14.99 30.85
N MET A 7 49.03 -15.15 30.01
CA MET A 7 48.04 -14.13 29.58
C MET A 7 48.53 -12.74 29.17
N SER A 8 48.03 -12.04 28.16
CA SER A 8 46.91 -12.13 27.20
C SER A 8 46.99 -10.77 26.47
N ILE A 9 46.12 -10.55 25.47
CA ILE A 9 45.49 -9.26 25.11
C ILE A 9 45.74 -8.81 23.65
N LEU A 10 44.62 -8.87 22.92
CA LEU A 10 44.14 -8.05 21.80
C LEU A 10 44.76 -8.27 20.41
N LEU A 11 44.13 -9.19 19.67
CA LEU A 11 43.96 -9.07 18.22
C LEU A 11 42.52 -8.65 17.95
N SER A 12 42.31 -7.47 17.37
CA SER A 12 41.01 -7.00 16.90
C SER A 12 41.25 -6.11 15.69
N LEU A 13 40.90 -6.58 14.49
CA LEU A 13 40.11 -5.80 13.54
C LEU A 13 39.73 -6.62 12.29
N ALA A 14 38.45 -6.51 11.95
CA ALA A 14 37.86 -6.59 10.61
C ALA A 14 37.82 -7.95 9.88
N ALA A 15 36.76 -8.72 10.13
CA ALA A 15 36.12 -9.53 9.10
C ALA A 15 34.73 -8.93 8.81
N ILE A 16 34.60 -8.31 7.65
CA ILE A 16 33.32 -7.86 7.08
C ILE A 16 32.56 -9.11 6.65
N VAL A 17 31.48 -9.44 7.36
CA VAL A 17 30.53 -10.47 6.91
C VAL A 17 29.42 -9.77 6.14
N PHE A 18 29.43 -9.97 4.83
CA PHE A 18 28.27 -9.75 3.96
C PHE A 18 27.18 -10.75 4.36
N ALA A 19 26.04 -10.26 4.86
CA ALA A 19 24.82 -11.05 4.98
C ALA A 19 23.89 -10.69 3.82
N PRO A 20 23.48 -11.64 2.96
CA PRO A 20 22.39 -11.41 2.03
C PRO A 20 21.07 -11.43 2.82
N LEU A 21 20.30 -10.36 2.72
CA LEU A 21 18.93 -10.29 3.20
C LEU A 21 18.04 -11.20 2.34
N LEU A 22 17.97 -12.48 2.72
CA LEU A 22 16.87 -13.36 2.35
C LEU A 22 15.66 -12.96 3.20
N ILE A 23 14.74 -12.18 2.63
CA ILE A 23 13.40 -12.00 3.21
C ILE A 23 12.63 -13.29 2.90
N GLY A 24 12.73 -14.24 3.83
CA GLY A 24 11.95 -15.46 3.81
C GLY A 24 10.51 -15.19 4.22
N CYS A 25 9.59 -15.72 3.40
CA CYS A 25 8.21 -16.03 3.76
C CYS A 25 8.14 -16.73 5.13
N GLY A 26 7.46 -16.11 6.09
CA GLY A 26 7.35 -16.63 7.46
C GLY A 26 6.03 -16.20 8.10
N GLY A 27 5.01 -17.04 7.94
CA GLY A 27 3.76 -16.93 8.69
C GLY A 27 4.02 -17.08 10.19
N GLY A 28 3.81 -16.00 10.93
CA GLY A 28 3.86 -15.97 12.39
C GLY A 28 2.47 -15.73 12.95
N GLY A 29 1.68 -16.79 13.09
CA GLY A 29 0.50 -16.79 13.93
C GLY A 29 0.92 -16.88 15.40
N GLY A 30 0.64 -15.83 16.17
CA GLY A 30 0.87 -15.79 17.62
C GLY A 30 0.49 -14.41 18.14
N GLY A 31 -0.42 -14.37 19.12
CA GLY A 31 -1.01 -13.14 19.66
C GLY A 31 0.05 -12.10 19.98
N SER A 32 0.15 -11.10 19.12
CA SER A 32 1.14 -10.04 19.24
C SER A 32 0.43 -8.81 19.80
N ASN A 33 0.93 -8.32 20.93
CA ASN A 33 0.71 -6.94 21.34
C ASN A 33 1.25 -6.07 20.20
N THR A 34 0.37 -5.68 19.28
CA THR A 34 0.75 -4.97 18.06
C THR A 34 1.27 -3.62 18.51
N ASP A 35 2.55 -3.33 18.23
CA ASP A 35 3.16 -2.06 18.64
C ASP A 35 2.51 -0.90 17.88
N PRO A 36 1.81 0.02 18.56
CA PRO A 36 1.20 1.18 17.89
C PRO A 36 2.21 2.04 17.13
N ALA A 37 3.48 2.07 17.55
CA ALA A 37 4.52 2.87 16.89
C ALA A 37 4.93 2.32 15.52
N ALA A 38 4.67 1.04 15.26
CA ALA A 38 4.91 0.42 13.95
C ALA A 38 3.76 0.67 12.96
N MET A 39 2.64 1.25 13.40
CA MET A 39 1.50 1.52 12.54
C MET A 39 1.73 2.79 11.72
N VAL A 40 1.49 2.69 10.41
CA VAL A 40 1.59 3.84 9.50
C VAL A 40 0.20 4.19 8.99
N PRO A 41 -0.51 5.12 9.65
CA PRO A 41 -1.82 5.56 9.18
C PRO A 41 -1.68 6.48 7.97
N THR A 42 -2.56 6.29 6.99
CA THR A 42 -2.66 7.09 5.77
C THR A 42 -4.09 7.58 5.64
N LEU A 43 -4.25 8.88 5.40
CA LEU A 43 -5.51 9.49 5.02
C LEU A 43 -5.18 10.53 3.96
N CYS A 44 -5.66 10.29 2.73
CA CYS A 44 -5.35 11.16 1.61
C CYS A 44 -6.47 11.24 0.58
N ALA A 45 -6.40 12.31 -0.20
CA ALA A 45 -7.19 12.50 -1.40
C ALA A 45 -6.49 11.81 -2.58
N GLY A 46 -7.26 11.37 -3.56
CA GLY A 46 -6.71 10.75 -4.74
C GLY A 46 -7.67 10.67 -5.90
N THR A 47 -7.24 9.97 -6.94
CA THR A 47 -8.06 9.64 -8.10
C THR A 47 -8.10 8.13 -8.32
N ILE A 48 -9.22 7.64 -8.83
CA ILE A 48 -9.33 6.32 -9.45
C ILE A 48 -9.89 6.47 -10.86
N THR A 49 -9.25 5.81 -11.82
CA THR A 49 -9.74 5.68 -13.18
C THR A 49 -9.94 4.21 -13.47
N TYR A 50 -11.15 3.84 -13.85
CA TYR A 50 -11.42 2.51 -14.39
C TYR A 50 -11.15 2.54 -15.88
N GLN A 51 -10.61 1.45 -16.44
CA GLN A 51 -10.41 1.32 -17.88
C GLN A 51 -11.72 1.62 -18.62
N ASP A 52 -11.60 2.42 -19.68
CA ASP A 52 -12.71 2.88 -20.51
C ASP A 52 -13.79 3.70 -19.74
N SER A 53 -13.42 4.22 -18.56
CA SER A 53 -14.27 5.08 -17.73
C SER A 53 -13.61 6.43 -17.45
N GLY A 54 -14.39 7.34 -16.87
CA GLY A 54 -13.90 8.62 -16.40
C GLY A 54 -13.13 8.51 -15.08
N GLU A 55 -12.21 9.45 -14.87
CA GLU A 55 -11.56 9.66 -13.58
C GLU A 55 -12.58 10.05 -12.50
N GLN A 56 -12.41 9.50 -11.30
CA GLN A 56 -13.22 9.80 -10.12
C GLN A 56 -12.32 10.20 -8.95
N ASN A 57 -12.79 11.14 -8.13
CA ASN A 57 -12.12 11.46 -6.87
C ASN A 57 -12.33 10.33 -5.87
N ILE A 58 -11.30 10.04 -5.08
CA ILE A 58 -11.36 9.07 -3.98
C ILE A 58 -10.81 9.63 -2.69
N LEU A 59 -11.41 9.22 -1.57
CA LEU A 59 -10.77 9.26 -0.26
C LEU A 59 -10.16 7.89 -0.01
N PHE A 60 -8.85 7.85 0.18
CA PHE A 60 -8.15 6.64 0.60
C PHE A 60 -7.73 6.76 2.05
N ALA A 61 -8.06 5.74 2.84
CA ALA A 61 -7.61 5.61 4.21
C ALA A 61 -7.05 4.21 4.44
N ALA A 62 -5.91 4.13 5.12
CA ALA A 62 -5.29 2.87 5.47
C ALA A 62 -4.50 2.96 6.76
N VAL A 63 -4.23 1.81 7.38
CA VAL A 63 -3.24 1.65 8.44
C VAL A 63 -2.36 0.47 8.04
N LYS A 64 -1.12 0.75 7.62
CA LYS A 64 -0.14 -0.30 7.26
C LYS A 64 0.51 -0.89 8.51
N GLY A 65 0.92 -2.15 8.41
CA GLY A 65 1.42 -2.94 9.54
C GLY A 65 0.29 -3.54 10.39
N ALA A 66 -0.95 -3.33 9.97
CA ALA A 66 -2.14 -3.69 10.72
C ALA A 66 -2.57 -5.12 10.38
N GLY A 67 -2.41 -6.04 11.33
CA GLY A 67 -3.03 -7.37 11.26
C GLY A 67 -4.53 -7.34 11.56
N SER A 68 -5.12 -8.52 11.75
CA SER A 68 -6.54 -8.67 12.11
C SER A 68 -6.93 -8.09 13.49
N GLY A 69 -5.95 -7.74 14.33
CA GLY A 69 -6.15 -7.12 15.65
C GLY A 69 -6.27 -5.59 15.66
N VAL A 70 -6.23 -4.96 14.49
CA VAL A 70 -6.42 -3.51 14.32
C VAL A 70 -7.77 -3.27 13.66
N SER A 71 -8.47 -2.22 14.09
CA SER A 71 -9.71 -1.78 13.45
C SER A 71 -9.64 -0.27 13.21
N GLY A 72 -10.49 0.25 12.31
CA GLY A 72 -10.53 1.68 12.08
C GLY A 72 -11.77 2.12 11.33
N TRP A 73 -12.01 3.42 11.34
CA TRP A 73 -13.08 4.05 10.58
C TRP A 73 -12.70 5.46 10.15
N VAL A 74 -13.39 5.94 9.11
CA VAL A 74 -13.27 7.32 8.65
C VAL A 74 -14.50 8.10 9.09
N GLU A 75 -14.26 9.31 9.59
CA GLU A 75 -15.26 10.34 9.83
C GLU A 75 -15.15 11.47 8.80
N ASP A 76 -16.30 11.99 8.40
CA ASP A 76 -16.39 13.18 7.57
C ASP A 76 -16.23 14.48 8.39
N GLN A 77 -16.31 15.61 7.71
CA GLN A 77 -16.18 16.94 8.30
C GLN A 77 -17.24 17.30 9.34
N ASN A 78 -18.33 16.53 9.42
CA ASN A 78 -19.39 16.71 10.42
C ASN A 78 -19.26 15.72 11.59
N GLY A 79 -18.17 14.93 11.64
CA GLY A 79 -17.97 13.88 12.64
C GLY A 79 -18.83 12.64 12.40
N LYS A 80 -19.44 12.50 11.22
CA LYS A 80 -20.21 11.29 10.89
C LYS A 80 -19.26 10.20 10.44
N LYS A 81 -19.38 9.01 11.02
CA LYS A 81 -18.72 7.80 10.51
C LYS A 81 -19.25 7.43 9.13
N ILE A 82 -18.36 7.38 8.14
CA ILE A 82 -18.71 7.15 6.72
C ILE A 82 -18.16 5.84 6.14
N ALA A 83 -17.13 5.27 6.77
CA ALA A 83 -16.52 4.03 6.33
C ALA A 83 -15.86 3.28 7.47
N VAL A 84 -15.80 1.95 7.37
CA VAL A 84 -15.00 1.08 8.23
C VAL A 84 -13.86 0.52 7.38
N LEU A 85 -12.67 0.41 7.97
CA LEU A 85 -11.52 -0.18 7.31
C LEU A 85 -11.67 -1.70 7.29
N SER A 86 -11.27 -2.34 6.20
CA SER A 86 -11.27 -3.78 6.03
C SER A 86 -9.86 -4.32 5.94
N TYR A 87 -9.63 -5.51 6.49
CA TYR A 87 -8.33 -6.14 6.44
C TYR A 87 -8.01 -6.64 5.04
N VAL A 88 -6.86 -6.23 4.50
CA VAL A 88 -6.33 -6.66 3.21
C VAL A 88 -4.99 -7.34 3.47
N SER A 89 -5.02 -8.68 3.52
CA SER A 89 -3.87 -9.49 3.94
C SER A 89 -2.66 -9.33 3.05
N ALA A 90 -2.84 -9.27 1.73
CA ALA A 90 -1.75 -9.11 0.77
C ALA A 90 -1.02 -7.76 0.90
N ALA A 91 -1.70 -6.72 1.40
CA ALA A 91 -1.11 -5.41 1.69
C ALA A 91 -0.67 -5.26 3.15
N ASN A 92 -0.94 -6.26 4.01
CA ASN A 92 -0.79 -6.20 5.46
C ASN A 92 -1.31 -4.87 6.06
N ALA A 93 -2.54 -4.53 5.67
CA ALA A 93 -3.14 -3.25 6.00
C ALA A 93 -4.64 -3.38 6.28
N GLN A 94 -5.15 -2.49 7.13
CA GLN A 94 -6.57 -2.17 7.22
C GLN A 94 -6.81 -1.01 6.27
N GLU A 95 -7.66 -1.14 5.26
CA GLU A 95 -7.86 -0.07 4.26
C GLU A 95 -9.30 0.10 3.83
N VAL A 96 -9.61 1.29 3.31
CA VAL A 96 -10.85 1.60 2.63
C VAL A 96 -10.61 2.66 1.56
N THR A 97 -11.29 2.50 0.43
CA THR A 97 -11.37 3.52 -0.62
C THR A 97 -12.83 3.91 -0.78
N LEU A 98 -13.13 5.20 -0.61
CA LEU A 98 -14.45 5.76 -0.88
C LEU A 98 -14.39 6.53 -2.20
N THR A 99 -15.35 6.25 -3.08
CA THR A 99 -15.58 7.04 -4.29
C THR A 99 -16.80 7.94 -4.10
N SER A 100 -16.98 8.93 -4.98
CA SER A 100 -18.20 9.73 -5.05
C SER A 100 -19.47 8.90 -5.27
N ALA A 101 -19.35 7.68 -5.81
CA ALA A 101 -20.48 6.76 -5.96
C ALA A 101 -20.90 6.13 -4.63
N ASN A 102 -19.98 6.00 -3.66
CA ASN A 102 -20.27 5.44 -2.33
C ASN A 102 -20.70 6.53 -1.33
N TYR A 103 -20.05 7.69 -1.38
CA TYR A 103 -20.31 8.81 -0.49
C TYR A 103 -19.99 10.12 -1.21
N ALA A 104 -20.84 11.14 -1.07
CA ALA A 104 -20.55 12.45 -1.64
C ALA A 104 -19.29 13.05 -0.95
N LEU A 105 -18.18 13.07 -1.68
CA LEU A 105 -16.91 13.60 -1.18
C LEU A 105 -16.90 15.12 -1.29
N ALA A 106 -17.19 15.79 -0.18
CA ALA A 106 -17.07 17.24 -0.06
C ALA A 106 -15.63 17.63 0.31
N ALA A 107 -15.24 18.87 0.02
CA ALA A 107 -14.00 19.41 0.57
C ALA A 107 -14.15 19.65 2.08
N GLY A 108 -13.07 19.43 2.83
CA GLY A 108 -13.01 19.72 4.27
C GLY A 108 -12.16 18.73 5.06
N LYS A 109 -12.27 18.82 6.38
CA LYS A 109 -11.50 18.00 7.32
C LYS A 109 -12.07 16.61 7.47
N TYR A 110 -11.31 15.59 7.08
CA TYR A 110 -11.63 14.19 7.35
C TYR A 110 -10.73 13.67 8.48
N THR A 111 -11.23 12.68 9.22
CA THR A 111 -10.47 12.04 10.31
C THR A 111 -10.49 10.53 10.14
N LEU A 112 -9.31 9.91 10.15
CA LEU A 112 -9.15 8.47 10.28
C LEU A 112 -8.92 8.17 11.75
N HIS A 113 -9.80 7.37 12.33
CA HIS A 113 -9.62 6.77 13.65
C HIS A 113 -9.18 5.32 13.48
N TYR A 114 -8.22 4.89 14.28
CA TYR A 114 -7.79 3.50 14.31
C TYR A 114 -7.47 3.05 15.73
N THR A 115 -7.90 1.83 16.04
CA THR A 115 -7.70 1.22 17.35
C THR A 115 -6.68 0.12 17.22
N VAL A 116 -5.60 0.22 17.99
CA VAL A 116 -4.56 -0.80 18.13
C VAL A 116 -4.64 -1.34 19.55
N ASN A 117 -4.92 -2.64 19.68
CA ASN A 117 -5.23 -3.27 20.97
C ASN A 117 -6.46 -2.59 21.63
N THR A 118 -6.26 -1.70 22.60
CA THR A 118 -7.33 -0.97 23.32
C THR A 118 -7.24 0.55 23.16
N GLU A 119 -6.21 1.06 22.49
CA GLU A 119 -5.96 2.50 22.36
C GLU A 119 -6.43 2.99 21.00
N THR A 120 -7.15 4.11 20.99
CA THR A 120 -7.62 4.74 19.76
C THR A 120 -6.77 5.96 19.44
N PHE A 121 -6.27 5.97 18.21
CA PHE A 121 -5.47 7.02 17.62
C PHE A 121 -6.25 7.68 16.49
N SER A 122 -5.86 8.90 16.14
CA SER A 122 -6.48 9.58 15.01
C SER A 122 -5.48 10.42 14.24
N ILE A 123 -5.71 10.51 12.93
CA ILE A 123 -5.10 11.51 12.07
C ILE A 123 -6.20 12.26 11.32
N SER A 124 -6.05 13.58 11.21
CA SER A 124 -6.98 14.39 10.42
C SER A 124 -6.25 15.08 9.28
N ARG A 125 -6.92 15.20 8.13
CA ARG A 125 -6.42 15.94 6.98
C ARG A 125 -7.52 16.82 6.39
N GLU A 126 -7.13 18.02 5.99
CA GLU A 126 -7.95 18.84 5.09
C GLU A 126 -7.81 18.25 3.68
N LEU A 127 -8.92 17.77 3.13
CA LEU A 127 -8.97 17.20 1.79
C LEU A 127 -9.75 18.13 0.87
N ASN A 128 -9.18 18.41 -0.29
CA ASN A 128 -9.79 19.24 -1.33
C ASN A 128 -9.76 18.49 -2.65
N TRP A 129 -10.88 18.52 -3.36
CA TRP A 129 -11.06 17.84 -4.63
C TRP A 129 -10.91 18.84 -5.78
N GLY A 130 -10.18 18.51 -6.84
CA GLY A 130 -9.95 19.43 -7.96
C GLY A 130 -8.77 19.05 -8.83
N ALA A 131 -8.22 20.04 -9.58
CA ALA A 131 -7.13 19.82 -10.53
C ALA A 131 -5.78 19.46 -9.90
N ALA A 132 -5.64 19.61 -8.58
CA ALA A 132 -4.38 19.40 -7.85
C ALA A 132 -4.15 17.94 -7.42
N LEU A 133 -5.06 17.01 -7.74
CA LEU A 133 -4.90 15.61 -7.39
C LEU A 133 -3.88 14.92 -8.31
N PRO A 134 -3.20 13.87 -7.84
CA PRO A 134 -2.37 13.04 -8.69
C PRO A 134 -3.22 12.40 -9.79
N ARG A 135 -2.73 12.46 -11.02
CA ARG A 135 -3.33 11.86 -12.22
C ARG A 135 -2.23 11.27 -13.08
N PHE A 136 -2.51 10.12 -13.68
CA PHE A 136 -1.59 9.57 -14.68
C PHE A 136 -1.51 10.53 -15.88
N GLN A 137 -0.30 10.88 -16.31
CA GLN A 137 -0.09 11.82 -17.40
C GLN A 137 -0.63 11.29 -18.74
N THR A 138 -0.53 9.97 -18.90
CA THR A 138 -1.14 9.21 -19.99
C THR A 138 -1.79 7.96 -19.39
N VAL A 139 -2.80 7.43 -20.08
CA VAL A 139 -3.38 6.13 -19.71
C VAL A 139 -2.25 5.08 -19.59
N PRO A 140 -2.14 4.36 -18.47
CA PRO A 140 -1.17 3.29 -18.34
C PRO A 140 -1.30 2.26 -19.46
N ALA A 141 -0.15 1.77 -19.96
CA ALA A 141 -0.14 0.76 -21.02
C ALA A 141 -0.89 -0.50 -20.57
N PRO A 142 -1.66 -1.17 -21.46
CA PRO A 142 -2.34 -2.41 -21.13
C PRO A 142 -1.39 -3.45 -20.52
N PRO A 143 -1.82 -4.23 -19.53
CA PRO A 143 -0.96 -5.22 -18.89
C PRO A 143 -0.53 -6.30 -19.89
N THR A 144 0.75 -6.64 -19.88
CA THR A 144 1.32 -7.73 -20.69
C THR A 144 1.80 -8.87 -19.80
N VAL A 145 1.73 -10.11 -20.31
CA VAL A 145 2.13 -11.30 -19.55
C VAL A 145 3.26 -12.03 -20.25
N SER A 146 4.26 -12.43 -19.48
CA SER A 146 5.28 -13.36 -19.94
C SER A 146 5.71 -14.25 -18.77
N ASN A 147 5.67 -15.57 -18.95
CA ASN A 147 6.05 -16.53 -17.90
C ASN A 147 5.35 -16.28 -16.56
N ASN A 148 4.03 -16.04 -16.58
CA ASN A 148 3.20 -15.71 -15.41
C ASN A 148 3.58 -14.39 -14.70
N ILE A 149 4.41 -13.54 -15.31
CA ILE A 149 4.71 -12.21 -14.79
C ILE A 149 3.84 -11.21 -15.55
N ILE A 150 2.99 -10.50 -14.82
CA ILE A 150 2.28 -9.34 -15.35
C ILE A 150 3.22 -8.14 -15.31
N SER A 151 3.18 -7.31 -16.35
CA SER A 151 3.98 -6.08 -16.40
C SER A 151 3.17 -4.92 -16.97
N VAL A 152 3.40 -3.73 -16.40
CA VAL A 152 2.81 -2.45 -16.83
C VAL A 152 3.89 -1.36 -16.73
N GLY A 153 4.09 -0.58 -17.79
CA GLY A 153 4.95 0.61 -17.70
C GLY A 153 5.54 1.09 -19.03
N PRO A 154 6.28 2.21 -19.01
CA PRO A 154 6.44 3.13 -17.89
C PRO A 154 5.15 3.91 -17.59
N VAL A 155 4.99 4.39 -16.36
CA VAL A 155 3.85 5.20 -15.91
C VAL A 155 4.36 6.39 -15.11
N ASP A 156 3.70 7.54 -15.26
CA ASP A 156 4.04 8.78 -14.57
C ASP A 156 2.79 9.54 -14.15
N VAL A 157 2.89 10.38 -13.11
CA VAL A 157 1.80 11.25 -12.66
C VAL A 157 2.17 12.73 -12.77
N ASN A 158 1.16 13.61 -12.77
CA ASN A 158 1.31 15.06 -12.87
C ASN A 158 1.85 15.76 -11.60
N SER A 159 2.05 15.04 -10.49
CA SER A 159 2.15 15.60 -9.13
C SER A 159 3.53 15.45 -8.46
N GLY A 160 4.61 15.31 -9.25
CA GLY A 160 5.97 15.16 -8.74
C GLY A 160 6.38 13.69 -8.54
N THR A 161 7.28 13.43 -7.60
CA THR A 161 7.82 12.08 -7.35
C THR A 161 6.77 11.19 -6.66
N ALA A 162 6.40 10.09 -7.32
CA ALA A 162 5.53 9.06 -6.74
C ALA A 162 6.26 7.72 -6.61
N SER A 163 5.76 6.89 -5.70
CA SER A 163 6.11 5.47 -5.62
C SER A 163 5.03 4.67 -6.34
N TYR A 164 5.45 3.85 -7.29
CA TYR A 164 4.57 3.09 -8.17
C TYR A 164 4.58 1.61 -7.82
N TYR A 165 3.42 0.95 -7.86
CA TYR A 165 3.29 -0.48 -7.64
C TYR A 165 2.04 -1.05 -8.30
N LEU A 166 2.00 -2.38 -8.45
CA LEU A 166 0.83 -3.12 -8.91
C LEU A 166 0.06 -3.71 -7.74
N ARG A 167 -1.25 -3.79 -7.92
CA ARG A 167 -2.14 -4.64 -7.12
C ARG A 167 -2.87 -5.59 -8.04
N ILE A 168 -2.81 -6.89 -7.74
CA ILE A 168 -3.48 -7.94 -8.51
C ILE A 168 -4.70 -8.41 -7.74
N TYR A 169 -5.88 -8.09 -8.26
CA TYR A 169 -7.15 -8.53 -7.71
C TYR A 169 -7.69 -9.74 -8.48
N SER A 170 -8.52 -10.55 -7.83
CA SER A 170 -9.35 -11.53 -8.54
C SER A 170 -10.28 -10.81 -9.52
N GLY A 171 -10.36 -11.32 -10.74
CA GLY A 171 -11.34 -10.88 -11.73
C GLY A 171 -12.74 -11.45 -11.48
N ILE A 172 -12.86 -12.46 -10.62
CA ILE A 172 -14.10 -13.21 -10.37
C ILE A 172 -14.67 -12.89 -8.98
N SER A 173 -13.79 -12.80 -7.98
CA SER A 173 -14.16 -12.45 -6.61
C SER A 173 -13.97 -10.96 -6.37
N SER A 174 -15.08 -10.23 -6.22
CA SER A 174 -15.05 -8.78 -5.99
C SER A 174 -14.16 -8.41 -4.80
N GLY A 175 -13.13 -7.60 -5.06
CA GLY A 175 -12.31 -6.97 -4.02
C GLY A 175 -11.25 -7.88 -3.36
N TYR A 176 -11.09 -9.14 -3.78
CA TYR A 176 -10.03 -9.99 -3.24
C TYR A 176 -8.67 -9.64 -3.85
N LEU A 177 -7.72 -9.18 -3.02
CA LEU A 177 -6.35 -8.85 -3.43
C LEU A 177 -5.44 -10.07 -3.25
N TYR A 178 -4.83 -10.54 -4.33
CA TYR A 178 -3.85 -11.62 -4.29
C TYR A 178 -2.46 -11.13 -3.88
N SER A 179 -1.99 -10.05 -4.48
CA SER A 179 -0.63 -9.54 -4.28
C SER A 179 -0.54 -8.03 -4.51
N GLU A 180 0.45 -7.43 -3.86
CA GLU A 180 0.89 -6.06 -4.05
C GLU A 180 2.40 -6.09 -4.32
N SER A 181 2.84 -5.45 -5.40
CA SER A 181 4.26 -5.42 -5.75
C SER A 181 5.03 -4.45 -4.87
N ALA A 182 6.35 -4.66 -4.78
CA ALA A 182 7.23 -3.70 -4.13
C ALA A 182 7.12 -2.32 -4.81
N PRO A 183 7.00 -1.21 -4.04
CA PRO A 183 6.99 0.12 -4.62
C PRO A 183 8.34 0.48 -5.24
N ILE A 184 8.31 1.06 -6.44
CA ILE A 184 9.50 1.57 -7.15
C ILE A 184 9.32 3.05 -7.55
N PRO A 185 10.39 3.85 -7.66
CA PRO A 185 10.30 5.28 -7.99
C PRO A 185 9.95 5.56 -9.47
N GLY A 186 9.93 4.54 -10.32
CA GLY A 186 9.63 4.65 -11.74
C GLY A 186 10.17 3.46 -12.54
N GLY A 187 9.67 3.28 -13.76
CA GLY A 187 10.06 2.18 -14.65
C GLY A 187 8.93 1.21 -14.95
N VAL A 188 9.27 -0.03 -15.29
CA VAL A 188 8.31 -1.10 -15.52
C VAL A 188 7.92 -1.72 -14.17
N LEU A 189 6.63 -1.76 -13.90
CA LEU A 189 6.05 -2.44 -12.76
C LEU A 189 5.80 -3.89 -13.15
N SER A 190 6.17 -4.83 -12.28
CA SER A 190 5.99 -6.25 -12.53
C SER A 190 5.58 -6.99 -11.27
N GLU A 191 4.74 -8.01 -11.43
CA GLU A 191 4.30 -8.89 -10.34
C GLU A 191 3.95 -10.27 -10.89
N TYR A 192 4.03 -11.30 -10.04
CA TYR A 192 3.61 -12.64 -10.41
C TYR A 192 2.09 -12.78 -10.35
N LEU A 193 1.52 -13.35 -11.41
CA LEU A 193 0.14 -13.80 -11.40
C LEU A 193 0.01 -15.07 -10.52
N PRO A 194 -0.98 -15.13 -9.63
CA PRO A 194 -1.27 -16.34 -8.87
C PRO A 194 -1.69 -17.48 -9.79
N ALA A 195 -1.25 -18.71 -9.50
CA ALA A 195 -1.67 -19.89 -10.25
C ALA A 195 -3.10 -20.38 -9.92
N THR A 196 -3.79 -19.72 -8.98
CA THR A 196 -5.06 -20.17 -8.40
C THR A 196 -6.30 -19.64 -9.10
N ASP A 197 -6.16 -18.69 -10.02
CA ASP A 197 -7.26 -18.05 -10.77
C ASP A 197 -6.85 -17.88 -12.25
N ASN A 198 -7.80 -17.58 -13.12
CA ASN A 198 -7.58 -17.37 -14.55
C ASN A 198 -8.09 -16.01 -15.05
N GLN A 199 -8.65 -15.20 -14.17
CA GLN A 199 -9.06 -13.83 -14.45
C GLN A 199 -8.54 -12.91 -13.36
N PHE A 200 -7.95 -11.80 -13.77
CA PHE A 200 -7.35 -10.83 -12.86
C PHE A 200 -7.77 -9.42 -13.24
N SER A 201 -7.98 -8.59 -12.22
CA SER A 201 -8.05 -7.14 -12.39
C SER A 201 -6.74 -6.54 -11.91
N ILE A 202 -6.04 -5.83 -12.78
CA ILE A 202 -4.73 -5.25 -12.49
C ILE A 202 -4.95 -3.79 -12.15
N MET A 203 -4.42 -3.34 -11.01
CA MET A 203 -4.41 -1.94 -10.64
C MET A 203 -2.99 -1.41 -10.62
N VAL A 204 -2.76 -0.30 -11.32
CA VAL A 204 -1.57 0.51 -11.15
C VAL A 204 -1.87 1.55 -10.08
N VAL A 205 -1.00 1.61 -9.07
CA VAL A 205 -1.08 2.61 -8.02
C VAL A 205 0.16 3.51 -8.08
N ALA A 206 -0.07 4.81 -7.92
CA ALA A 206 0.97 5.81 -7.75
C ALA A 206 0.69 6.60 -6.46
N ASP A 207 1.52 6.39 -5.45
CA ASP A 207 1.41 7.11 -4.17
C ASP A 207 2.42 8.25 -4.12
N VAL A 208 1.94 9.47 -3.93
CA VAL A 208 2.77 10.66 -3.70
C VAL A 208 3.17 10.67 -2.23
N VAL A 209 4.47 10.64 -1.96
CA VAL A 209 5.02 10.52 -0.60
C VAL A 209 5.78 11.79 -0.24
N GLU A 210 5.39 12.41 0.87
CA GLU A 210 6.07 13.55 1.48
C GLU A 210 6.40 13.23 2.93
N ASN A 211 7.64 13.46 3.35
CA ASN A 211 8.09 13.18 4.73
C ASN A 211 7.74 11.76 5.20
N SER A 212 7.93 10.76 4.33
CA SER A 212 7.59 9.35 4.57
C SER A 212 6.10 9.05 4.78
N GLN A 213 5.21 9.95 4.38
CA GLN A 213 3.76 9.78 4.47
C GLN A 213 3.13 9.87 3.08
N THR A 214 2.21 8.97 2.77
CA THR A 214 1.39 9.10 1.56
C THR A 214 0.43 10.28 1.74
N VAL A 215 0.58 11.28 0.89
CA VAL A 215 -0.23 12.52 0.92
C VAL A 215 -1.29 12.57 -0.18
N ALA A 216 -1.10 11.80 -1.25
CA ALA A 216 -2.09 11.61 -2.31
C ALA A 216 -1.85 10.28 -3.05
N THR A 217 -2.88 9.78 -3.74
CA THR A 217 -2.79 8.52 -4.52
C THR A 217 -3.52 8.62 -5.86
N ALA A 218 -2.96 8.07 -6.92
CA ALA A 218 -3.63 7.86 -8.20
C ALA A 218 -3.73 6.37 -8.48
N ARG A 219 -4.90 5.91 -8.92
CA ARG A 219 -5.20 4.50 -9.17
C ARG A 219 -5.77 4.33 -10.55
N TYR A 220 -5.24 3.38 -11.30
CA TYR A 220 -5.79 2.99 -12.59
C TYR A 220 -6.12 1.51 -12.54
N LEU A 221 -7.41 1.17 -12.65
CA LEU A 221 -7.87 -0.22 -12.61
C LEU A 221 -8.22 -0.68 -14.03
N PHE A 222 -7.47 -1.67 -14.52
CA PHE A 222 -7.79 -2.37 -15.75
C PHE A 222 -9.01 -3.27 -15.57
N THR A 223 -9.79 -3.43 -16.64
CA THR A 223 -10.90 -4.37 -16.68
C THR A 223 -10.38 -5.79 -16.43
N ALA A 224 -11.17 -6.60 -15.72
CA ALA A 224 -10.86 -8.00 -15.50
C ALA A 224 -10.60 -8.70 -16.85
N ALA A 225 -9.46 -9.38 -16.96
CA ALA A 225 -9.08 -10.09 -18.17
C ALA A 225 -8.42 -11.43 -17.83
N SER A 226 -8.45 -12.35 -18.79
CA SER A 226 -7.66 -13.57 -18.73
C SER A 226 -6.26 -13.33 -19.25
N TYR A 227 -5.30 -13.81 -18.49
CA TYR A 227 -3.88 -13.61 -18.69
C TYR A 227 -3.23 -15.00 -18.76
N ASN A 228 -3.57 -15.74 -19.83
CA ASN A 228 -3.08 -17.10 -20.10
C ASN A 228 -1.75 -17.06 -20.86
#